data_AF-A0A2M8R3N8-F1
#
_entry.id   AF-A0A2M8R3N8-F1
#
_cell.length_a   1.000
_cell.length_b   1.000
_cell.length_c   1.000
_cell.angle_alpha   90.00
_cell.angle_beta   90.00
_cell.angle_gamma   90.00
#
_symmetry.space_group_name_H-M   'P 1'
#
loop_
_entity.id
_entity.type
_entity.pdbx_description
1 polymer ?
#
loop_
_entity_poly.entity_id
_entity_poly.type
_entity_poly.pdbx_seq_one_letter_code
_entity_poly.pdbx_strand_id
1 'polypeptide(L)'
;MVDRITQEALTDTLDNVISLPLGQTSLVANIWRDCKSLRQGILTMQQCLGALGDLVRNLDDRPGEADRLRVHMTELNELLSLRLDQLLLTERLLQEMLRRG
;
A
#
# COMPACT_ATOMS: atom_id res chain seq x y z
N MET A 1 -26.67 -46.54 23.11
CA MET A 1 -25.36 -46.88 22.50
C MET A 1 -25.38 -46.20 21.13
N VAL A 2 -25.04 -44.90 21.11
CA VAL A 2 -25.15 -44.02 19.94
C VAL A 2 -23.87 -44.15 19.13
N ASP A 3 -24.05 -44.30 17.82
CA ASP A 3 -23.06 -44.66 16.81
C ASP A 3 -21.75 -43.87 16.88
N ARG A 4 -20.66 -44.59 17.17
CA ARG A 4 -19.27 -44.13 16.96
C ARG A 4 -18.95 -43.93 15.47
N ILE A 5 -19.74 -44.51 14.57
CA ILE A 5 -19.53 -44.50 13.11
C ILE A 5 -19.83 -43.12 12.51
N THR A 6 -20.75 -42.35 13.10
CA THR A 6 -21.08 -40.99 12.63
C THR A 6 -20.02 -39.95 13.00
N GLN A 7 -19.17 -40.23 13.99
CA GLN A 7 -18.19 -39.26 14.48
C GLN A 7 -16.90 -39.27 13.66
N GLU A 8 -16.45 -40.45 13.20
CA GLU A 8 -15.30 -40.57 12.29
C GLU A 8 -15.58 -39.91 10.93
N ALA A 9 -16.80 -40.06 10.39
CA ALA A 9 -17.21 -39.46 9.12
C ALA A 9 -17.26 -37.92 9.15
N LEU A 10 -17.52 -37.31 10.32
CA LEU A 10 -17.55 -35.85 10.52
C LEU A 10 -16.14 -35.25 10.66
N THR A 11 -15.20 -35.97 11.28
CA THR A 11 -13.79 -35.56 11.33
C THR A 11 -13.13 -35.61 9.95
N ASP A 12 -13.45 -36.62 9.13
CA ASP A 12 -12.87 -36.79 7.78
C ASP A 12 -13.44 -35.77 6.76
N THR A 13 -14.60 -35.15 7.06
CA THR A 13 -15.14 -34.03 6.28
C THR A 13 -14.60 -32.67 6.71
N LEU A 14 -14.19 -32.51 7.98
CA LEU A 14 -13.58 -31.27 8.48
C LEU A 14 -12.11 -31.13 8.05
N ASP A 15 -11.40 -32.23 7.81
CA ASP A 15 -10.04 -32.22 7.25
C ASP A 15 -10.00 -32.00 5.72
N ASN A 16 -11.16 -32.06 5.05
CA ASN A 16 -11.31 -31.79 3.62
C ASN A 16 -11.90 -30.40 3.31
N VAL A 17 -11.80 -29.45 4.24
CA VAL A 17 -12.10 -28.04 3.94
C VAL A 17 -10.96 -27.49 3.08
N ILE A 18 -11.06 -27.72 1.77
CA ILE A 18 -10.31 -26.98 0.77
C ILE A 18 -10.66 -25.52 1.00
N SER A 19 -9.73 -24.76 1.57
CA SER A 19 -9.87 -23.32 1.72
C SER A 19 -9.92 -22.72 0.32
N LEU A 20 -11.14 -22.42 -0.14
CA LEU A 20 -11.35 -21.70 -1.38
C LEU A 20 -10.52 -20.40 -1.32
N PRO A 21 -9.84 -20.01 -2.40
CA PRO A 21 -8.96 -18.84 -2.42
C PRO A 21 -9.70 -17.50 -2.21
N LEU A 22 -11.00 -17.52 -1.87
CA LEU A 22 -11.83 -16.38 -1.48
C LEU A 22 -11.20 -15.56 -0.34
N GLY A 23 -10.53 -16.20 0.62
CA GLY A 23 -9.77 -15.51 1.67
C GLY A 23 -8.57 -14.73 1.12
N GLN A 24 -7.78 -15.33 0.22
CA GLN A 24 -6.63 -14.67 -0.42
C GLN A 24 -7.06 -13.57 -1.39
N THR A 25 -8.11 -13.79 -2.18
CA THR A 25 -8.63 -12.78 -3.13
C THR A 25 -9.20 -11.56 -2.40
N SER A 26 -9.89 -11.74 -1.26
CA SER A 26 -10.34 -10.61 -0.44
C SER A 26 -9.18 -9.82 0.20
N LEU A 27 -8.14 -10.52 0.67
CA LEU A 27 -6.94 -9.90 1.24
C LEU A 27 -6.15 -9.13 0.17
N VAL A 28 -5.96 -9.72 -1.01
CA VAL A 28 -5.30 -9.04 -2.14
C VAL A 28 -6.11 -7.83 -2.62
N ALA A 29 -7.44 -7.92 -2.65
CA ALA A 29 -8.30 -6.79 -2.98
C ALA A 29 -8.21 -5.65 -1.94
N ASN A 30 -8.07 -5.98 -0.64
CA ASN A 30 -7.88 -4.99 0.41
C ASN A 30 -6.50 -4.32 0.28
N ILE A 31 -5.42 -5.09 0.13
CA ILE A 31 -4.07 -4.54 -0.04
C ILE A 31 -4.01 -3.67 -1.31
N TRP A 32 -4.68 -4.06 -2.40
CA TRP A 32 -4.77 -3.22 -3.60
C TRP A 32 -5.41 -1.86 -3.28
N ARG A 33 -6.52 -1.84 -2.55
CA ARG A 33 -7.20 -0.61 -2.15
C ARG A 33 -6.30 0.27 -1.28
N ASP A 34 -5.53 -0.35 -0.38
CA ASP A 34 -4.60 0.35 0.49
C ASP A 34 -3.44 0.94 -0.32
N CYS A 35 -2.87 0.20 -1.28
CA CYS A 35 -1.86 0.70 -2.22
C CYS A 35 -2.36 1.91 -3.01
N LYS A 36 -3.59 1.86 -3.54
CA LYS A 36 -4.21 3.00 -4.22
C LYS A 36 -4.35 4.23 -3.32
N SER A 37 -4.77 4.01 -2.07
CA SER A 37 -4.93 5.09 -1.08
C SER A 37 -3.59 5.72 -0.72
N LEU A 38 -2.56 4.90 -0.51
CA LEU A 38 -1.18 5.36 -0.24
C LEU A 38 -0.61 6.12 -1.43
N ARG A 39 -0.83 5.63 -2.66
CA ARG A 39 -0.42 6.29 -3.89
C ARG A 39 -0.99 7.71 -3.99
N GLN A 40 -2.30 7.83 -3.74
CA GLN A 40 -2.98 9.12 -3.74
C GLN A 40 -2.44 10.05 -2.64
N GLY A 41 -2.19 9.52 -1.44
CA GLY A 41 -1.58 10.27 -0.34
C GLY A 41 -0.21 10.83 -0.69
N ILE A 42 0.66 10.00 -1.28
CA ILE A 42 2.00 10.40 -1.73
C ILE A 42 1.91 11.51 -2.78
N LEU A 43 1.08 11.35 -3.82
CA LEU A 43 0.90 12.37 -4.85
C LEU A 43 0.41 13.70 -4.27
N THR A 44 -0.49 13.64 -3.28
CA THR A 44 -1.00 14.83 -2.59
C THR A 44 0.12 15.52 -1.82
N MET A 45 0.97 14.77 -1.10
CA MET A 45 2.12 15.33 -0.38
C MET A 45 3.14 15.96 -1.34
N GLN A 46 3.40 15.35 -2.49
CA GLN A 46 4.29 15.94 -3.52
C GLN A 46 3.74 17.27 -4.04
N GLN A 47 2.42 17.36 -4.28
CA GLN A 47 1.77 18.61 -4.68
C GLN A 47 1.87 19.69 -3.58
N CYS A 48 1.63 19.32 -2.32
CA CYS A 48 1.77 20.24 -1.19
C CYS A 48 3.20 20.78 -1.06
N LEU A 49 4.22 19.93 -1.25
CA LEU A 49 5.63 20.35 -1.24
C LEU A 49 5.95 21.28 -2.40
N GLY A 50 5.41 21.02 -3.59
CA GLY A 50 5.55 21.92 -4.73
C GLY A 50 4.99 23.31 -4.41
N ALA A 51 3.75 23.38 -3.90
CA ALA A 51 3.11 24.63 -3.50
C ALA A 51 3.89 25.37 -2.38
N LEU A 52 4.42 24.62 -1.41
CA LEU A 52 5.27 25.18 -0.37
C LEU A 52 6.60 25.71 -0.94
N GLY A 53 7.20 25.02 -1.90
CA GLY A 53 8.41 25.48 -2.59
C GLY A 53 8.19 26.80 -3.33
N ASP A 54 7.04 26.94 -4.00
CA ASP A 54 6.66 28.19 -4.65
C ASP A 54 6.40 29.32 -3.64
N LEU A 55 5.79 29.02 -2.50
CA LEU A 55 5.58 30.00 -1.43
C LEU A 55 6.90 30.45 -0.80
N VAL A 56 7.85 29.53 -0.59
CA VAL A 56 9.21 29.82 -0.09
C VAL A 56 10.04 30.61 -1.11
N ARG A 57 9.79 30.46 -2.41
CA ARG A 57 10.40 31.32 -3.45
C ARG A 57 9.91 32.76 -3.39
N ASN A 58 8.70 32.98 -2.90
CA ASN A 58 8.09 34.32 -2.80
C ASN A 58 8.36 35.01 -1.46
N LEU A 59 8.97 34.33 -0.49
CA LEU A 59 9.39 34.91 0.78
C LEU A 59 10.83 35.44 0.68
N ASP A 60 10.99 36.76 0.82
CA ASP A 60 12.27 37.49 0.75
C ASP A 60 13.04 37.46 2.10
N ASP A 61 12.46 36.82 3.12
CA ASP A 61 13.01 36.79 4.47
C ASP A 61 13.99 35.63 4.66
N ARG A 62 15.27 35.99 4.84
CA ARG A 62 16.40 35.12 5.22
C ARG A 62 16.74 34.00 4.23
N PRO A 63 17.60 34.29 3.23
CA PRO A 63 17.99 33.32 2.21
C PRO A 63 18.53 32.00 2.78
N GLY A 64 19.22 32.02 3.93
CA GLY A 64 19.75 30.81 4.56
C GLY A 64 18.71 29.85 5.15
N GLU A 65 17.57 30.33 5.63
CA GLU A 65 16.50 29.47 6.16
C GLU A 65 15.63 28.93 5.02
N ALA A 66 15.35 29.77 4.02
CA ALA A 66 14.64 29.38 2.80
C ALA A 66 15.40 28.29 2.02
N ASP A 67 16.72 28.40 1.89
CA ASP A 67 17.53 27.39 1.19
C ASP A 67 17.60 26.06 1.95
N ARG A 68 17.72 26.07 3.28
CA ARG A 68 17.63 24.85 4.09
C ARG A 68 16.26 24.17 3.95
N LEU A 69 15.19 24.96 3.96
CA LEU A 69 13.84 24.45 3.76
C LEU A 69 13.65 23.84 2.37
N ARG A 70 14.21 24.46 1.33
CA ARG A 70 14.19 23.92 -0.04
C ARG A 70 14.94 22.59 -0.16
N VAL A 71 16.10 22.46 0.50
CA VAL A 71 16.84 21.19 0.52
C VAL A 71 15.98 20.09 1.15
N HIS A 72 15.40 20.35 2.33
CA HIS A 72 14.54 19.36 2.99
C HIS A 72 13.28 19.02 2.19
N MET A 73 12.66 19.98 1.50
CA MET A 73 11.53 19.71 0.61
C MET A 73 11.92 18.83 -0.58
N THR A 74 13.12 19.05 -1.13
CA THR A 74 13.67 18.24 -2.22
C THR A 74 13.93 16.81 -1.77
N GLU A 75 14.62 16.63 -0.64
CA GLU A 75 14.88 15.33 -0.02
C GLU A 75 13.57 14.57 0.25
N LEU A 76 12.56 15.26 0.77
CA LEU A 76 11.28 14.63 1.08
C LEU A 76 10.50 14.27 -0.20
N ASN A 77 10.59 15.09 -1.26
CA ASN A 77 9.99 14.77 -2.55
C ASN A 77 10.67 13.58 -3.25
N GLU A 78 11.99 13.45 -3.13
CA GLU A 78 12.74 12.28 -3.62
C GLU A 78 12.32 11.01 -2.87
N LEU A 79 12.19 11.08 -1.54
CA LEU A 79 11.72 9.96 -0.73
C LEU A 79 10.29 9.55 -1.08
N LEU A 80 9.41 10.52 -1.30
CA LEU A 80 8.04 10.27 -1.77
C LEU A 80 8.02 9.60 -3.15
N SER A 81 8.88 10.04 -4.07
CA SER A 81 9.02 9.43 -5.39
C SER A 81 9.51 7.97 -5.29
N LEU A 82 10.50 7.69 -4.46
CA LEU A 82 10.97 6.33 -4.21
C LEU A 82 9.86 5.44 -3.63
N ARG A 83 9.08 5.96 -2.68
CA ARG A 83 7.94 5.21 -2.09
C ARG A 83 6.85 4.96 -3.11
N LEU A 84 6.63 5.89 -4.04
CA LEU A 84 5.70 5.72 -5.15
C LEU A 84 6.13 4.57 -6.06
N ASP A 85 7.40 4.51 -6.44
CA ASP A 85 7.95 3.43 -7.29
C ASP A 85 7.84 2.07 -6.61
N GLN A 86 8.12 2.01 -5.31
CA GLN A 86 7.95 0.80 -4.50
C GLN A 86 6.49 0.34 -4.46
N LEU A 87 5.54 1.26 -4.27
CA LEU A 87 4.11 0.93 -4.31
C LEU A 87 3.68 0.43 -5.69
N LEU A 88 4.16 1.02 -6.78
CA LEU A 88 3.87 0.55 -8.13
C LEU A 88 4.40 -0.87 -8.37
N LEU A 89 5.57 -1.20 -7.83
CA LEU A 89 6.09 -2.57 -7.86
C LEU A 89 5.18 -3.52 -7.07
N THR A 90 4.75 -3.13 -5.87
CA THR A 90 3.81 -3.91 -5.05
C THR A 90 2.48 -4.12 -5.76
N GLU A 91 1.91 -3.09 -6.39
CA GLU A 91 0.67 -3.21 -7.19
C GLU A 91 0.83 -4.24 -8.32
N ARG A 92 1.97 -4.23 -9.03
CA ARG A 92 2.25 -5.23 -10.08
C ARG A 92 2.35 -6.65 -9.53
N LEU A 93 3.00 -6.84 -8.38
CA LEU A 93 3.11 -8.16 -7.75
C LEU A 93 1.74 -8.68 -7.29
N LEU A 94 0.90 -7.82 -6.71
CA LEU A 94 -0.47 -8.17 -6.34
C LEU A 94 -1.31 -8.55 -7.57
N GLN A 95 -1.14 -7.85 -8.69
CA GLN A 95 -1.80 -8.18 -9.95
C GLN A 95 -1.35 -9.55 -10.50
N GLU A 96 -0.07 -9.87 -10.38
CA GLU A 96 0.46 -11.17 -10.79
C GLU A 96 -0.06 -12.31 -9.90
N MET A 97 -0.18 -12.08 -8.58
CA MET A 97 -0.80 -13.04 -7.67
C MET A 97 -2.26 -13.34 -8.03
N LEU A 98 -3.04 -12.31 -8.39
CA LEU A 98 -4.42 -12.49 -8.86
C LEU A 98 -4.53 -13.24 -10.19
N ARG A 99 -3.49 -13.20 -11.04
CA ARG A 99 -3.48 -13.96 -12.30
C ARG A 99 -3.14 -15.43 -12.14
N ARG A 100 -2.46 -15.80 -11.04
CA ARG A 100 -1.95 -17.16 -10.79
C ARG A 100 -2.83 -17.98 -9.84
N GLY A 101 -3.70 -17.33 -9.06
CA GLY A 101 -4.69 -17.97 -8.19
C GLY A 101 -6.06 -18.05 -8.84
#